data_AF-A0A3B8PGS5-F1
#
_entry.id   AF-A0A3B8PGS5-F1
#
_cell.length_a   1.000
_cell.length_b   1.000
_cell.length_c   1.000
_cell.angle_alpha   90.00
_cell.angle_beta   90.00
_cell.angle_gamma   90.00
#
_symmetry.space_group_name_H-M   'P 1'
#
loop_
_entity.id
_entity.type
_entity.pdbx_description
1 polymer ?
#
loop_
_entity_poly.entity_id
_entity_poly.type
_entity_poly.pdbx_seq_one_letter_code
_entity_poly.pdbx_strand_id
1 'polypeptide(L)'
;MKISTTLIALVMPLLLVAVATAEERKTQAHWNQFRGPDGDGRSLATDLPVEFSETKNVRWKTAIHGKGYSSPVVWGNRVWLTTAREDGRELFALCVDLQSGKIVHDIKVFDVAKPQSAYSYLNSHATPTPVIESGRIYVHFGSYG
;
A
#
# COMPACT_ATOMS: atom_id res chain seq x y z
N MET A 1 64.54 -52.47 5.14
CA MET A 1 64.43 -52.17 6.58
C MET A 1 63.63 -50.87 6.74
N LYS A 2 62.49 -50.95 7.45
CA LYS A 2 61.56 -49.90 7.93
C LYS A 2 60.66 -49.15 6.92
N ILE A 3 59.36 -49.33 7.16
CA ILE A 3 58.17 -48.64 6.67
C ILE A 3 57.98 -47.36 7.53
N SER A 4 57.52 -46.22 6.98
CA SER A 4 56.57 -45.34 7.71
C SER A 4 55.96 -44.22 6.84
N THR A 5 54.62 -44.20 6.93
CA THR A 5 53.55 -43.26 6.58
C THR A 5 53.83 -41.77 6.87
N THR A 6 53.33 -40.85 6.01
CA THR A 6 52.69 -39.57 6.42
C THR A 6 51.79 -39.04 5.30
N LEU A 7 50.50 -38.89 5.61
CA LEU A 7 49.46 -38.16 4.87
C LEU A 7 49.87 -36.70 4.59
N ILE A 8 49.59 -36.20 3.39
CA ILE A 8 49.17 -34.80 3.22
C ILE A 8 47.95 -34.79 2.28
N ALA A 9 46.78 -34.78 2.91
CA ALA A 9 45.53 -34.33 2.31
C ALA A 9 45.43 -32.80 2.44
N LEU A 10 44.57 -32.21 1.61
CA LEU A 10 44.15 -30.79 1.58
C LEU A 10 45.24 -29.81 1.08
N VAL A 11 44.98 -28.85 0.21
CA VAL A 11 43.83 -27.94 0.17
C VAL A 11 43.54 -27.58 -1.29
N MET A 12 42.42 -28.04 -1.83
CA MET A 12 41.82 -27.43 -3.02
C MET A 12 41.02 -26.22 -2.49
N PRO A 13 41.31 -24.96 -2.90
CA PRO A 13 40.53 -23.84 -2.39
C PRO A 13 39.12 -23.97 -3.00
N LEU A 14 38.17 -24.28 -2.14
CA LEU A 14 36.75 -24.23 -2.39
C LEU A 14 36.41 -22.76 -2.68
N LEU A 15 36.47 -22.38 -3.96
CA LEU A 15 35.97 -21.11 -4.44
C LEU A 15 34.45 -21.17 -4.33
N LEU A 16 33.94 -20.80 -3.15
CA LEU A 16 32.52 -20.60 -2.91
C LEU A 16 32.12 -19.35 -3.70
N VAL A 17 31.81 -19.52 -4.98
CA VAL A 17 31.14 -18.50 -5.77
C VAL A 17 29.78 -18.32 -5.11
N ALA A 18 29.66 -17.30 -4.26
CA ALA A 18 28.37 -16.82 -3.80
C ALA A 18 27.63 -16.32 -5.04
N VAL A 19 26.85 -17.21 -5.66
CA VAL A 19 25.86 -16.84 -6.65
C VAL A 19 24.84 -16.03 -5.87
N ALA A 20 25.02 -14.70 -5.87
CA ALA A 20 23.99 -13.79 -5.47
C ALA A 20 22.84 -14.03 -6.44
N THR A 21 21.83 -14.78 -6.00
CA THR A 21 20.55 -14.82 -6.68
C THR A 21 20.00 -13.40 -6.60
N ALA A 22 20.21 -12.62 -7.66
CA ALA A 22 19.46 -11.42 -7.88
C ALA A 22 18.01 -11.88 -8.01
N GLU A 23 17.25 -11.83 -6.92
CA GLU A 23 15.80 -11.92 -7.07
C GLU A 23 15.40 -10.79 -8.00
N GLU A 24 14.82 -11.16 -9.14
CA GLU A 24 14.05 -10.22 -9.93
C GLU A 24 12.99 -9.66 -9.00
N ARG A 25 13.22 -8.44 -8.50
CA ARG A 25 12.15 -7.66 -7.90
C ARG A 25 11.14 -7.48 -9.02
N LYS A 26 10.10 -8.33 -9.04
CA LYS A 26 8.87 -8.04 -9.75
C LYS A 26 8.50 -6.63 -9.31
N THR A 27 8.63 -5.67 -10.23
CA THR A 27 8.10 -4.33 -10.03
C THR A 27 6.60 -4.51 -9.84
N GLN A 28 6.18 -4.54 -8.58
CA GLN A 28 4.78 -4.68 -8.25
C GLN A 28 4.11 -3.43 -8.80
N ALA A 29 3.21 -3.58 -9.78
CA ALA A 29 2.52 -2.45 -10.35
C ALA A 29 1.84 -1.65 -9.21
N HIS A 30 2.09 -0.35 -9.17
CA HIS A 30 1.53 0.54 -8.16
C HIS A 30 0.37 1.32 -8.78
N TRP A 31 -0.67 1.56 -7.98
CA TRP A 31 -1.74 2.51 -8.32
C TRP A 31 -1.59 3.72 -7.41
N ASN A 32 -0.53 4.49 -7.63
CA ASN A 32 0.00 5.43 -6.64
C ASN A 32 -0.77 6.76 -6.54
N GLN A 33 -1.74 7.01 -7.41
CA GLN A 33 -2.56 8.23 -7.46
C GLN A 33 -3.95 7.92 -8.03
N PHE A 34 -4.86 8.89 -7.99
CA PHE A 34 -6.28 8.73 -8.38
C PHE A 34 -6.50 7.99 -9.71
N ARG A 35 -5.72 8.33 -10.74
CA ARG A 35 -5.82 7.74 -12.08
C ARG A 35 -4.69 6.76 -12.41
N GLY A 36 -4.06 6.17 -11.41
CA GLY A 36 -3.00 5.18 -11.60
C GLY A 36 -1.66 5.79 -12.02
N PRO A 37 -0.65 4.96 -12.28
CA PRO A 37 0.75 5.37 -12.42
C PRO A 37 0.98 6.39 -13.53
N ASP A 38 0.26 6.25 -14.65
CA ASP A 38 0.38 7.13 -15.81
C ASP A 38 -0.67 8.25 -15.82
N GLY A 39 -1.58 8.27 -14.83
CA GLY A 39 -2.61 9.30 -14.70
C GLY A 39 -3.77 9.21 -15.70
N ASP A 40 -3.85 8.11 -16.46
CA ASP A 40 -4.83 7.90 -17.54
C ASP A 40 -6.04 7.04 -17.11
N GLY A 41 -6.03 6.47 -15.90
CA GLY A 41 -7.09 5.63 -15.36
C GLY A 41 -7.14 4.24 -15.96
N ARG A 42 -6.05 3.73 -16.57
CA ARG A 42 -6.01 2.43 -17.23
C ARG A 42 -5.26 1.40 -16.41
N SER A 43 -5.77 0.17 -16.42
CA SER A 43 -5.09 -1.02 -15.87
C SER A 43 -4.78 -1.99 -16.99
N LEU A 44 -3.64 -2.68 -16.89
CA LEU A 44 -3.25 -3.78 -17.79
C LEU A 44 -3.72 -5.16 -17.28
N ALA A 45 -4.40 -5.20 -16.14
CA ALA A 45 -4.88 -6.46 -15.56
C ALA A 45 -5.91 -7.13 -16.47
N THR A 46 -5.72 -8.43 -16.71
CA THR A 46 -6.64 -9.29 -17.46
C THR A 46 -7.36 -10.24 -16.52
N ASP A 47 -8.34 -10.99 -17.06
CA ASP A 47 -9.03 -12.08 -16.33
C ASP A 47 -9.67 -11.63 -15.02
N LEU A 48 -10.15 -10.38 -14.99
CA LEU A 48 -10.81 -9.81 -13.84
C LEU A 48 -12.18 -10.45 -13.63
N PRO A 49 -12.56 -10.80 -12.39
CA PRO A 49 -13.91 -11.29 -12.11
C PRO A 49 -14.94 -10.21 -12.45
N VAL A 50 -16.00 -10.60 -13.16
CA VAL A 50 -17.11 -9.70 -13.56
C VAL A 50 -18.37 -9.90 -12.73
N GLU A 51 -18.36 -10.85 -11.80
CA GLU A 51 -19.47 -11.14 -10.90
C GLU A 51 -19.02 -10.99 -9.45
N PHE A 52 -19.79 -10.27 -8.64
CA PHE A 52 -19.50 -10.04 -7.24
C PHE A 52 -20.75 -10.22 -6.38
N SER A 53 -20.56 -10.60 -5.13
CA SER A 53 -21.59 -10.54 -4.08
C SER A 53 -20.93 -10.24 -2.74
N GLU A 54 -21.70 -10.29 -1.65
CA GLU A 54 -21.13 -10.20 -0.30
C GLU A 54 -20.07 -11.28 0.01
N THR A 55 -20.12 -12.41 -0.70
CA THR A 55 -19.25 -13.57 -0.47
C THR A 55 -18.51 -14.07 -1.71
N LYS A 56 -18.95 -13.69 -2.92
CA LYS A 56 -18.35 -14.13 -4.19
C LYS A 56 -17.31 -13.12 -4.68
N ASN A 57 -16.12 -13.62 -5.02
CA ASN A 57 -15.01 -12.83 -5.56
C ASN A 57 -14.57 -11.65 -4.68
N VAL A 58 -14.89 -11.69 -3.38
CA VAL A 58 -14.44 -10.73 -2.37
C VAL A 58 -13.32 -11.37 -1.55
N ARG A 59 -12.13 -10.75 -1.55
CA ARG A 59 -11.00 -11.24 -0.74
C ARG A 59 -11.12 -10.85 0.74
N TRP A 60 -11.56 -9.62 0.99
CA TRP A 60 -11.79 -9.09 2.33
C TRP A 60 -12.71 -7.88 2.25
N LYS A 61 -13.30 -7.53 3.40
CA LYS A 61 -14.02 -6.28 3.62
C LYS A 61 -13.59 -5.71 4.96
N THR A 62 -13.34 -4.41 4.99
CA THR A 62 -12.81 -3.73 6.18
C THR A 62 -13.68 -2.52 6.44
N ALA A 63 -14.32 -2.49 7.62
CA ALA A 63 -15.04 -1.32 8.06
C ALA A 63 -14.04 -0.18 8.30
N ILE A 64 -14.28 0.96 7.67
CA ILE A 64 -13.52 2.19 7.87
C ILE A 64 -14.40 3.16 8.63
N HIS A 65 -13.85 3.78 9.68
CA HIS A 65 -14.58 4.76 10.48
C HIS A 65 -14.78 6.07 9.72
N GLY A 66 -15.77 6.85 10.18
CA GLY A 66 -16.07 8.15 9.61
C GLY A 66 -16.61 8.09 8.18
N LYS A 67 -16.36 9.16 7.42
CA LYS A 67 -16.83 9.33 6.05
C LYS A 67 -15.71 9.94 5.20
N GLY A 68 -15.32 9.23 4.14
CA GLY A 68 -14.30 9.67 3.19
C GLY A 68 -14.66 9.26 1.77
N TYR A 69 -14.42 10.15 0.80
CA TYR A 69 -14.73 9.96 -0.62
C TYR A 69 -13.47 9.85 -1.49
N SER A 70 -12.28 9.82 -0.88
CA SER A 70 -11.03 9.53 -1.58
C SER A 70 -11.07 8.16 -2.24
N SER A 71 -10.42 8.01 -3.38
CA SER A 71 -10.15 6.70 -3.95
C SER A 71 -8.97 6.03 -3.24
N PRO A 72 -8.95 4.69 -3.15
CA PRO A 72 -7.78 3.99 -2.65
C PRO A 72 -6.61 4.11 -3.63
N VAL A 73 -5.41 4.26 -3.10
CA VAL A 73 -4.15 4.17 -3.84
C VAL A 73 -3.29 3.05 -3.27
N VAL A 74 -2.50 2.39 -4.11
CA VAL A 74 -1.79 1.16 -3.76
C VAL A 74 -0.30 1.29 -4.06
N TRP A 75 0.53 1.03 -3.06
CA TRP A 75 1.97 0.90 -3.22
C TRP A 75 2.48 -0.34 -2.47
N GLY A 76 3.05 -1.29 -3.21
CA GLY A 76 3.41 -2.60 -2.67
C GLY A 76 2.18 -3.31 -2.06
N ASN A 77 2.28 -3.68 -0.78
CA ASN A 77 1.19 -4.31 -0.03
C ASN A 77 0.34 -3.34 0.80
N ARG A 78 0.41 -2.04 0.52
CA ARG A 78 -0.24 -0.98 1.29
C ARG A 78 -1.31 -0.31 0.44
N VAL A 79 -2.55 -0.30 0.93
CA VAL A 79 -3.67 0.46 0.37
C VAL A 79 -3.89 1.68 1.25
N TRP A 80 -3.79 2.88 0.70
CA TRP A 80 -4.01 4.11 1.44
C TRP A 80 -5.25 4.85 0.96
N LEU A 81 -5.93 5.50 1.91
CA LEU A 81 -7.09 6.35 1.69
C LEU A 81 -7.15 7.42 2.79
N THR A 82 -8.04 8.39 2.63
CA THR A 82 -8.34 9.36 3.69
C THR A 82 -9.77 9.16 4.20
N THR A 83 -9.97 9.37 5.50
CA THR A 83 -11.30 9.48 6.11
C THR A 83 -11.37 10.70 7.02
N ALA A 84 -12.57 11.06 7.42
CA ALA A 84 -12.82 12.11 8.39
C ALA A 84 -13.96 11.71 9.31
N ARG A 85 -13.95 12.23 10.54
CA ARG A 85 -15.14 12.16 11.39
C ARG A 85 -16.30 12.87 10.68
N GLU A 86 -17.53 12.40 10.87
CA GLU A 86 -18.69 12.91 10.11
C GLU A 86 -18.91 14.42 10.26
N ASP A 87 -18.56 14.99 11.42
CA ASP A 87 -18.64 16.43 11.69
C ASP A 87 -17.42 17.23 11.19
N GLY A 88 -16.46 16.57 10.55
CA GLY A 88 -15.26 17.17 9.97
C GLY A 88 -14.19 17.60 10.96
N ARG A 89 -14.34 17.31 12.26
CA ARG A 89 -13.41 17.81 13.29
C ARG A 89 -12.10 17.04 13.38
N GLU A 90 -12.04 15.85 12.82
CA GLU A 90 -10.84 15.01 12.82
C GLU A 90 -10.64 14.42 11.43
N LEU A 91 -9.42 14.55 10.90
CA LEU A 91 -9.05 14.17 9.54
C LEU A 91 -7.94 13.13 9.59
N PHE A 92 -8.07 12.05 8.82
CA PHE A 92 -7.22 10.87 8.97
C PHE A 92 -6.66 10.36 7.65
N ALA A 93 -5.42 9.87 7.71
CA ALA A 93 -4.83 9.00 6.71
C ALA A 93 -4.85 7.55 7.22
N LEU A 94 -5.43 6.66 6.43
CA LEU A 94 -5.60 5.25 6.77
C LEU A 94 -4.81 4.38 5.80
N CYS A 95 -4.20 3.33 6.34
CA CYS A 95 -3.55 2.29 5.56
C CYS A 95 -4.12 0.92 5.91
N VAL A 96 -4.47 0.18 4.87
CA VAL A 96 -4.92 -1.21 4.93
C VAL A 96 -3.89 -2.11 4.26
N ASP A 97 -3.61 -3.25 4.87
CA ASP A 97 -2.80 -4.30 4.28
C ASP A 97 -3.56 -4.97 3.12
N LEU A 98 -2.98 -4.95 1.92
CA LEU A 98 -3.65 -5.40 0.70
C LEU A 98 -3.99 -6.91 0.72
N GLN A 99 -3.18 -7.74 1.39
CA GLN A 99 -3.46 -9.19 1.43
C GLN A 99 -4.54 -9.53 2.44
N SER A 100 -4.48 -8.94 3.63
CA SER A 100 -5.31 -9.36 4.77
C SER A 100 -6.52 -8.46 5.02
N GLY A 101 -6.56 -7.26 4.47
CA GLY A 101 -7.59 -6.26 4.76
C GLY A 101 -7.45 -5.63 6.15
N LYS A 102 -6.39 -5.92 6.91
CA LYS A 102 -6.20 -5.33 8.24
C LYS A 102 -5.78 -3.86 8.14
N ILE A 103 -6.35 -3.01 8.98
CA ILE A 103 -5.85 -1.65 9.17
C ILE A 103 -4.47 -1.74 9.83
N VAL A 104 -3.46 -1.17 9.19
CA VAL A 104 -2.05 -1.16 9.64
C VAL A 104 -1.57 0.22 10.03
N HIS A 105 -2.22 1.28 9.53
CA HIS A 105 -2.05 2.64 10.04
C HIS A 105 -3.40 3.35 10.11
N ASP A 106 -3.63 4.10 11.18
CA ASP A 106 -4.75 5.02 11.35
C ASP A 106 -4.19 6.28 11.99
N ILE A 107 -3.92 7.27 11.15
CA ILE A 107 -3.14 8.45 11.51
C ILE A 107 -4.08 9.64 11.48
N LYS A 108 -4.39 10.20 12.65
CA LYS A 108 -5.03 11.52 12.72
C LYS A 108 -4.02 12.56 12.26
N VAL A 109 -4.35 13.27 11.19
CA VAL A 109 -3.51 14.29 10.56
C VAL A 109 -3.85 15.67 11.14
N PHE A 110 -5.14 15.95 11.35
CA PHE A 110 -5.59 17.25 11.83
C PHE A 110 -6.74 17.15 12.84
N ASP A 111 -6.74 18.10 13.79
CA ASP A 111 -7.88 18.50 14.59
C ASP A 111 -8.40 19.85 14.08
N VAL A 112 -9.66 19.88 13.64
CA VAL A 112 -10.29 21.06 13.04
C VAL A 112 -11.36 21.60 14.00
N ALA A 113 -11.05 22.72 14.66
CA ALA A 113 -11.95 23.31 15.65
C ALA A 113 -13.29 23.77 15.05
N LYS A 114 -13.28 24.29 13.82
CA LYS A 114 -14.45 24.82 13.10
C LYS A 114 -14.45 24.35 11.65
N PRO A 115 -14.91 23.12 11.37
CA PRO A 115 -14.94 22.59 10.02
C PRO A 115 -15.86 23.41 9.12
N GLN A 116 -15.35 23.81 7.96
CA GLN A 116 -16.13 24.33 6.83
C GLN A 116 -17.19 23.31 6.42
N SER A 117 -18.41 23.77 6.14
CA SER A 117 -19.48 22.90 5.69
C SER A 117 -19.07 22.12 4.44
N ALA A 118 -19.08 20.79 4.53
CA ALA A 118 -19.10 19.95 3.35
C ALA A 118 -20.53 19.95 2.77
N TYR A 119 -20.66 20.07 1.46
CA TYR A 119 -21.92 19.77 0.77
C TYR A 119 -22.09 18.25 0.79
N SER A 120 -22.68 17.76 1.88
CA SER A 120 -22.66 16.34 2.29
C SER A 120 -23.15 15.32 1.24
N TYR A 121 -23.87 15.78 0.22
CA TYR A 121 -24.34 15.00 -0.93
C TYR A 121 -23.35 14.96 -2.12
N LEU A 122 -22.42 15.90 -2.23
CA LEU A 122 -21.40 15.96 -3.30
C LEU A 122 -19.99 15.63 -2.81
N ASN A 123 -19.67 15.93 -1.55
CA ASN A 123 -18.34 15.75 -1.00
C ASN A 123 -18.35 15.35 0.48
N SER A 124 -17.17 14.95 0.95
CA SER A 124 -16.84 14.73 2.36
C SER A 124 -15.63 15.59 2.74
N HIS A 125 -15.35 15.68 4.05
CA HIS A 125 -14.15 16.35 4.56
C HIS A 125 -12.84 15.62 4.17
N ALA A 126 -12.92 14.38 3.67
CA ALA A 126 -11.80 13.58 3.19
C ALA A 126 -12.03 13.13 1.73
N THR A 127 -12.33 14.09 0.86
CA THR A 127 -12.57 13.86 -0.58
C THR A 127 -11.28 13.69 -1.39
N PRO A 128 -10.21 14.50 -1.20
CA PRO A 128 -9.04 14.41 -2.05
C PRO A 128 -8.36 13.03 -1.96
N THR A 129 -8.03 12.45 -3.12
CA THR A 129 -7.33 11.17 -3.18
C THR A 129 -5.84 11.40 -2.89
N PRO A 130 -5.22 10.60 -2.00
CA PRO A 130 -3.80 10.75 -1.70
C PRO A 130 -2.91 10.36 -2.87
N VAL A 131 -1.64 10.75 -2.81
CA VAL A 131 -0.58 10.37 -3.77
C VAL A 131 0.56 9.70 -3.03
N ILE A 132 1.11 8.64 -3.59
CA ILE A 132 2.23 7.89 -3.02
C ILE A 132 3.45 7.97 -3.94
N GLU A 133 4.61 8.14 -3.32
CA GLU A 133 5.90 7.84 -3.92
C GLU A 133 6.69 6.91 -2.98
N SER A 134 7.87 6.48 -3.42
CA SER A 134 8.74 5.65 -2.59
C SER A 134 9.01 6.32 -1.23
N GLY A 135 8.52 5.69 -0.16
CA GLY A 135 8.75 6.11 1.22
C GLY A 135 7.87 7.26 1.72
N ARG A 136 6.96 7.82 0.93
CA ARG A 136 6.10 8.93 1.35
C ARG A 136 4.68 8.83 0.82
N ILE A 137 3.73 9.36 1.60
CA ILE A 137 2.35 9.60 1.19
C ILE A 137 2.03 11.07 1.39
N TYR A 138 1.34 11.64 0.41
CA TYR A 138 0.82 13.00 0.43
C TYR A 138 -0.69 12.93 0.52
N VAL A 139 -1.25 13.61 1.52
CA VAL A 139 -2.69 13.73 1.77
C VAL A 139 -3.06 15.20 1.74
N HIS A 140 -4.30 15.52 1.38
CA HIS A 140 -4.81 16.89 1.36
C HIS A 140 -6.27 16.92 1.79
N PHE A 141 -6.64 17.90 2.61
CA PHE A 141 -7.99 18.05 3.17
C PHE A 141 -8.61 19.41 2.84
N GLY A 142 -8.30 19.96 1.66
CA GLY A 142 -8.85 21.22 1.20
C GLY A 142 -8.12 22.40 1.84
N SER A 143 -8.86 23.31 2.47
CA SER A 143 -8.27 24.52 3.07
C SER A 143 -7.36 24.25 4.28
N TYR A 144 -7.39 23.04 4.84
CA TYR A 144 -6.55 22.66 5.99
C TYR A 144 -5.16 22.14 5.61
N GLY A 145 -4.93 21.92 4.31
CA GLY A 145 -3.71 21.27 3.81
C GLY A 145 -3.87 19.78 3.61
#